data_AF-A0A352E0H2-F1
#
_entry.id   AF-A0A352E0H2-F1
#
_cell.length_a   1.000
_cell.length_b   1.000
_cell.length_c   1.000
_cell.angle_alpha   90.00
_cell.angle_beta   90.00
_cell.angle_gamma   90.00
#
_symmetry.space_group_name_H-M   'P 1'
#
loop_
_entity.id
_entity.type
_entity.pdbx_description
1 polymer ?
#
loop_
_entity_poly.entity_id
_entity_poly.type
_entity_poly.pdbx_seq_one_letter_code
_entity_poly.pdbx_strand_id
1 'polypeptide(L)' 'MTDRRCFTNHADDPNTADDNAFTVAHRDILPGEELTADYRPWEPAAAGGAVRPDARSG' A
#
# COMPACT_ATOMS: atom_id res chain seq x y z
N MET A 1 -1.65 -12.64 -19.26
CA MET A 1 -2.36 -12.25 -18.03
C MET A 1 -1.83 -10.89 -17.65
N THR A 2 -2.60 -9.82 -17.88
CA THR A 2 -2.15 -8.45 -17.59
C THR A 2 -2.11 -8.26 -16.09
N ASP A 3 -0.96 -7.88 -15.54
CA ASP A 3 -0.87 -7.45 -14.16
C ASP A 3 -1.69 -6.17 -13.99
N ARG A 4 -2.77 -6.24 -13.23
CA ARG A 4 -3.67 -5.10 -13.01
C ARG A 4 -3.18 -4.20 -11.87
N ARG A 5 -2.14 -4.60 -11.13
CA ARG A 5 -1.61 -3.82 -10.00
C ARG A 5 -1.08 -2.46 -10.43
N CYS A 6 -0.61 -2.35 -11.68
CA CYS A 6 -0.14 -1.09 -12.26
C CYS A 6 -1.23 -0.02 -12.46
N PHE A 7 -2.51 -0.36 -12.25
CA PHE A 7 -3.64 0.58 -12.28
C PHE A 7 -4.17 0.95 -10.88
N THR A 8 -3.61 0.35 -9.82
CA THR A 8 -3.94 0.76 -8.44
C THR A 8 -3.42 2.18 -8.25
N ASN A 9 -4.10 3.00 -7.45
CA ASN A 9 -3.62 4.34 -7.11
C ASN A 9 -3.06 4.37 -5.68
N HIS A 10 -2.21 5.35 -5.40
CA HIS A 10 -1.66 5.57 -4.07
C HIS A 10 -2.69 6.23 -3.13
N ALA A 11 -2.73 5.82 -1.86
CA ALA A 11 -3.37 6.56 -0.78
C ALA A 11 -2.58 6.41 0.54
N ASP A 12 -2.65 7.44 1.40
CA ASP A 12 -2.05 7.43 2.74
C ASP A 12 -2.79 6.51 3.73
N ASP A 13 -4.09 6.31 3.48
CA ASP A 13 -4.98 5.34 4.14
C ASP A 13 -5.59 4.45 3.04
N PRO A 14 -4.87 3.41 2.57
CA PRO A 14 -5.31 2.59 1.44
C PRO A 14 -6.56 1.76 1.78
N ASN A 15 -7.03 0.88 0.89
CA ASN A 15 -7.97 -0.20 1.25
C ASN A 15 -7.42 -1.61 0.93
N THR A 16 -6.23 -1.66 0.32
CA THR A 16 -5.46 -2.88 0.10
C THR A 16 -4.12 -2.84 0.82
N ALA A 17 -3.51 -4.00 1.00
CA ALA A 17 -2.15 -4.19 1.49
C ALA A 17 -1.48 -5.30 0.67
N ASP A 18 -0.14 -5.30 0.63
CA ASP A 18 0.60 -6.39 0.02
C ASP A 18 1.00 -7.43 1.08
N ASP A 19 0.70 -8.70 0.80
CA ASP A 19 1.00 -9.87 1.62
C ASP A 19 1.58 -10.98 0.73
N ASN A 20 2.87 -11.29 0.90
CA ASN A 20 3.54 -12.41 0.22
C ASN A 20 3.26 -12.50 -1.30
N ALA A 21 3.41 -11.37 -2.00
CA ALA A 21 3.13 -11.20 -3.43
C ALA A 21 1.64 -11.24 -3.83
N PHE A 22 0.72 -11.20 -2.88
CA PHE A 22 -0.71 -11.00 -3.06
C PHE A 22 -1.12 -9.60 -2.63
N THR A 23 -2.15 -9.06 -3.27
CA THR A 23 -2.82 -7.84 -2.82
C THR A 23 -4.06 -8.28 -2.08
N VAL A 24 -4.16 -7.93 -0.80
CA VAL A 24 -5.24 -8.34 0.10
C VAL A 24 -6.03 -7.12 0.54
N ALA A 25 -7.34 -7.27 0.73
CA ALA A 25 -8.16 -6.22 1.33
C ALA A 25 -7.87 -6.17 2.84
N HIS A 26 -7.66 -4.98 3.40
CA HIS A 26 -7.46 -4.82 4.84
C HIS A 26 -8.73 -4.38 5.59
N ARG A 27 -9.79 -4.04 4.84
CA ARG A 27 -11.13 -3.71 5.32
C ARG A 27 -12.16 -4.15 4.27
N ASP A 28 -13.44 -4.08 4.62
CA ASP A 28 -14.51 -4.26 3.64
C ASP A 28 -14.47 -3.16 2.58
N ILE A 29 -14.64 -3.56 1.31
CA ILE A 29 -14.63 -2.68 0.13
C ILE A 29 -15.97 -2.84 -0.58
N LEU A 30 -16.74 -1.76 -0.68
CA LEU A 30 -18.04 -1.77 -1.33
C LEU A 30 -17.90 -1.68 -2.87
N PRO A 31 -18.88 -2.19 -3.63
CA PRO A 31 -18.90 -2.03 -5.08
C PRO A 31 -18.87 -0.55 -5.49
N GLY A 32 -17.93 -0.21 -6.36
CA GLY A 32 -17.73 1.17 -6.84
C GLY A 32 -16.69 1.97 -6.08
N GLU A 33 -16.18 1.47 -4.94
CA GLU A 33 -14.97 2.03 -4.32
C GLU A 33 -13.75 1.75 -5.22
N GLU A 34 -12.85 2.73 -5.28
CA GLU A 34 -11.55 2.59 -5.95
C GLU A 34 -10.60 1.76 -5.09
N LEU A 35 -9.81 0.87 -5.71
CA LEU A 35 -8.75 0.13 -5.01
C LEU A 35 -7.49 0.99 -4.88
N THR A 36 -6.97 1.11 -3.66
CA THR A 36 -5.79 1.94 -3.36
C THR A 36 -4.75 1.18 -2.53
N ALA A 37 -3.48 1.53 -2.71
CA ALA A 37 -2.33 0.93 -2.03
C ALA A 37 -1.36 2.00 -1.49
N ASP A 38 -0.56 1.64 -0.49
CA ASP A 38 0.48 2.52 0.04
C ASP A 38 1.79 2.34 -0.75
N TYR A 39 2.27 3.37 -1.43
CA TYR A 39 3.45 3.31 -2.31
C TYR A 39 4.76 3.52 -1.58
N ARG A 40 4.72 4.06 -0.36
CA ARG A 40 5.90 4.40 0.45
C ARG A 40 6.88 3.23 0.61
N PRO A 41 6.46 1.95 0.72
CA PRO A 41 7.39 0.82 0.77
C PRO A 41 8.22 0.62 -0.51
N TRP A 42 7.78 1.13 -1.65
CA TRP A 42 8.46 1.02 -2.96
C TRP A 42 9.06 2.34 -3.44
N GLU A 43 8.83 3.44 -2.72
CA GLU A 43 9.51 4.69 -3.00
C GLU A 43 11.00 4.51 -2.73
N PRO A 44 11.88 4.92 -3.67
CA PRO A 44 13.30 4.93 -3.40
C PRO A 44 13.54 5.78 -2.16
N ALA A 45 14.33 5.27 -1.20
CA ALA A 45 14.72 6.04 -0.04
C ALA A 45 15.28 7.37 -0.53
N ALA A 46 14.55 8.47 -0.26
CA ALA A 46 15.02 9.80 -0.57
C ALA A 46 16.43 9.90 0.04
N ALA A 47 17.41 10.24 -0.79
CA ALA A 47 18.80 10.32 -0.37
C ALA A 47 18.95 11.44 0.69
N GLY A 48 18.68 11.09 1.95
CA GLY A 48 18.72 11.99 3.10
C GLY A 48 17.41 12.06 3.89
N GLY A 49 17.23 11.16 4.86
CA GLY A 49 16.33 11.45 5.99
C GLY A 49 15.63 10.26 6.63
N ALA A 50 16.26 9.74 7.69
CA ALA A 50 15.69 9.00 8.82
C ALA A 50 14.62 7.91 8.55
N VAL A 51 15.05 6.66 8.68
CA VAL A 51 14.17 5.55 9.08
C VAL A 51 13.45 5.96 10.36
N ARG A 52 12.13 6.17 10.29
CA ARG A 52 11.29 6.23 11.49
C ARG A 52 11.20 4.81 12.07
N PRO A 53 11.47 4.61 13.37
CA PRO A 53 11.25 3.31 14.00
C PRO A 53 9.75 3.00 13.97
N ASP A 54 9.47 1.78 13.55
CA ASP A 54 8.27 0.99 13.81
C ASP A 54 7.27 1.60 14.81
N ALA A 55 6.11 1.97 14.28
CA ALA A 55 4.90 2.18 15.06
C ALA A 55 4.37 0.82 15.56
N ARG A 56 5.03 0.23 16.55
CA ARG A 56 4.42 -0.73 17.48
C ARG A 56 5.25 -0.86 18.76
N SER A 57 4.75 -0.23 19.82
CA SER A 57 4.97 -0.71 21.20
C SER A 57 3.83 -0.18 22.07
N GLY A 58 3.12 -1.15 22.68
CA GLY A 58 2.33 -1.08 23.93
C GLY A 58 1.63 0.20 24.31
#